data_AF-A0A957BI74-F1
#
_entry.id   AF-A0A957BI74-F1
#
_cell.length_a   1.000
_cell.length_b   1.000
_cell.length_c   1.000
_cell.angle_alpha   90.00
_cell.angle_beta   90.00
_cell.angle_gamma   90.00
#
_symmetry.space_group_name_H-M   'P 1'
#
loop_
_entity.id
_entity.type
_entity.pdbx_description
1 polymer ?
#
loop_
_entity_poly.entity_id
_entity_poly.type
_entity_poly.pdbx_seq_one_letter_code
_entity_poly.pdbx_strand_id
1 'polypeptide(L)'
;MSMKVYEEIFTSDLSEADKIAKGFHHIINSIITHTNNEIELRKAMNDRETLVKEQIKLSTIKHARDIFNMAYTRATGKRSWNNE
;
A
#
# COMPACT_ATOMS: atom_id res chain seq x y z
N MET A 1 6.10 9.49 -4.39
CA MET A 1 6.25 9.14 -2.95
C MET A 1 7.05 10.24 -2.26
N SER A 2 6.53 10.84 -1.18
CA SER A 2 7.29 11.83 -0.40
C SER A 2 8.19 11.12 0.60
N MET A 3 9.51 11.29 0.45
CA MET A 3 10.51 10.72 1.38
C MET A 3 10.44 11.40 2.75
N LYS A 4 10.09 12.70 2.79
CA LYS A 4 9.97 13.46 4.04
C LYS A 4 8.93 12.85 5.00
N VAL A 5 7.74 12.54 4.48
CA VAL A 5 6.66 11.90 5.27
C VAL A 5 7.06 10.50 5.74
N TYR A 6 7.84 9.78 4.92
CA TYR A 6 8.32 8.45 5.28
C TYR A 6 9.29 8.52 6.45
N GLU A 7 10.29 9.42 6.40
CA GLU A 7 11.23 9.62 7.50
C GLU A 7 10.54 10.09 8.79
N GLU A 8 9.59 11.02 8.70
CA GLU A 8 8.82 11.51 9.85
C GLU A 8 8.09 10.39 10.61
N ILE A 9 7.65 9.34 9.91
CA ILE A 9 7.04 8.16 10.55
C ILE A 9 8.05 7.44 11.43
N PHE A 10 9.27 7.19 10.93
CA PHE A 10 10.27 6.40 11.66
C PHE A 10 10.94 7.17 12.79
N THR A 11 10.95 8.51 12.73
CA THR A 11 11.43 9.37 13.82
C THR A 11 10.36 9.72 14.86
N SER A 12 9.12 9.24 14.70
CA SER A 12 8.03 9.52 15.64
C SER A 12 8.13 8.73 16.95
N ASP A 13 7.41 9.16 17.99
CA ASP A 13 7.32 8.47 19.30
C ASP A 13 6.34 7.26 19.29
N LEU A 14 5.99 6.76 18.10
CA LEU A 14 5.13 5.59 17.97
C LEU A 14 5.86 4.30 18.38
N SER A 15 5.09 3.26 18.67
CA SER A 15 5.68 1.93 18.81
C SER A 15 6.34 1.49 17.50
N GLU A 16 7.37 0.65 17.58
CA GLU A 16 8.05 0.13 16.37
C GLU A 16 7.08 -0.58 15.43
N ALA A 17 6.10 -1.30 15.99
CA ALA A 17 5.04 -1.92 15.20
C ALA A 17 4.20 -0.86 14.45
N ASP A 18 3.76 0.20 15.13
CA ASP A 18 2.98 1.28 14.51
C ASP A 18 3.79 2.03 13.44
N LYS A 19 5.10 2.24 13.64
CA LYS A 19 6.00 2.83 12.64
C LYS A 19 6.05 1.98 11.38
N ILE A 20 6.26 0.67 11.53
CA ILE A 20 6.28 -0.27 10.40
C ILE A 20 4.92 -0.26 9.68
N ALA A 21 3.82 -0.30 10.43
CA ALA A 21 2.48 -0.29 9.84
C ALA A 21 2.21 0.98 9.02
N LYS A 22 2.53 2.16 9.58
CA LYS A 22 2.37 3.44 8.87
C LYS A 22 3.30 3.57 7.67
N GLY A 23 4.57 3.18 7.82
CA GLY A 23 5.55 3.21 6.74
C GLY A 23 5.15 2.28 5.58
N PHE A 24 4.73 1.05 5.90
CA PHE A 24 4.19 0.10 4.93
C PHE A 24 2.95 0.66 4.23
N HIS A 25 2.01 1.23 4.99
CA HIS A 25 0.80 1.83 4.43
C HIS A 25 1.10 2.98 3.46
N HIS A 26 2.03 3.87 3.82
CA HIS A 26 2.47 4.98 2.97
C HIS A 26 3.04 4.50 1.63
N ILE A 27 3.92 3.49 1.67
CA ILE A 27 4.51 2.88 0.47
C ILE A 27 3.41 2.24 -0.39
N ILE A 28 2.59 1.37 0.22
CA ILE A 28 1.54 0.63 -0.50
C ILE A 28 0.54 1.57 -1.15
N ASN A 29 0.10 2.63 -0.47
CA ASN A 29 -0.79 3.62 -1.05
C ASN A 29 -0.15 4.30 -2.27
N SER A 30 1.13 4.67 -2.20
CA SER A 30 1.82 5.27 -3.35
C SER A 30 1.86 4.31 -4.55
N ILE A 31 2.07 3.01 -4.31
CA ILE A 31 2.09 2.01 -5.39
C ILE A 31 0.68 1.79 -5.94
N ILE A 32 -0.35 1.71 -5.09
CA ILE A 32 -1.75 1.58 -5.52
C ILE A 32 -2.16 2.78 -6.38
N THR A 33 -1.89 4.00 -5.94
CA THR A 33 -2.20 5.22 -6.71
C THR A 33 -1.53 5.19 -8.08
N HIS A 34 -0.23 4.88 -8.14
CA HIS A 34 0.49 4.78 -9.40
C HIS A 34 -0.08 3.67 -10.30
N THR A 35 -0.37 2.49 -9.75
CA THR A 35 -0.93 1.36 -10.51
C THR A 35 -2.32 1.67 -11.05
N ASN A 36 -3.16 2.37 -10.30
CA ASN A 36 -4.47 2.82 -10.79
C ASN A 36 -4.31 3.80 -11.98
N ASN A 37 -3.35 4.73 -11.90
CA ASN A 37 -3.08 5.64 -13.01
C ASN A 37 -2.60 4.89 -14.27
N GLU A 38 -1.73 3.89 -14.11
CA GLU A 38 -1.31 3.03 -15.21
C GLU A 38 -2.51 2.26 -15.80
N ILE A 39 -3.40 1.71 -14.98
CA ILE A 39 -4.62 1.04 -15.46
C ILE A 39 -5.45 1.99 -16.35
N GLU A 40 -5.69 3.22 -15.92
CA GLU A 40 -6.45 4.20 -16.70
C GLU A 40 -5.72 4.58 -18.01
N LEU A 41 -4.39 4.72 -17.95
CA LEU A 41 -3.57 4.95 -19.14
C LEU A 41 -3.68 3.79 -20.15
N ARG A 42 -3.54 2.54 -19.69
CA ARG A 42 -3.61 1.35 -20.58
C ARG A 42 -5.00 1.19 -21.19
N LYS A 43 -6.07 1.52 -20.44
CA LYS A 43 -7.43 1.59 -20.99
C LYS A 43 -7.51 2.62 -22.11
N ALA A 44 -7.01 3.84 -21.90
CA ALA A 44 -7.05 4.91 -22.89
C ALA A 44 -6.25 4.56 -24.16
N MET A 45 -5.17 3.79 -24.02
CA MET A 45 -4.33 3.32 -25.13
C MET A 45 -4.88 2.07 -25.84
N ASN A 46 -5.97 1.47 -25.35
CA ASN A 46 -6.48 0.17 -25.80
C ASN A 46 -5.44 -0.96 -25.71
N ASP A 47 -4.49 -0.84 -24.79
CA ASP A 47 -3.42 -1.82 -24.52
C ASP A 47 -3.93 -2.88 -23.54
N ARG A 48 -4.68 -3.85 -24.08
CA ARG A 48 -5.36 -4.88 -23.27
C ARG A 48 -4.40 -5.81 -22.54
N GLU A 49 -3.25 -6.12 -23.13
CA GLU A 49 -2.29 -7.03 -22.51
C GLU A 49 -1.68 -6.41 -21.26
N THR A 50 -1.19 -5.17 -21.35
CA THR A 50 -0.57 -4.48 -20.22
C THR A 50 -1.62 -4.11 -19.18
N LEU A 51 -2.85 -3.78 -19.59
CA LEU A 51 -3.97 -3.55 -18.67
C LEU A 51 -4.19 -4.72 -17.70
N VAL A 52 -4.19 -5.96 -18.21
CA VAL A 52 -4.36 -7.16 -17.37
C VAL A 52 -3.22 -7.31 -16.38
N LYS A 53 -1.96 -7.03 -16.80
CA LYS A 53 -0.79 -7.09 -15.92
C LYS A 53 -0.89 -6.09 -14.76
N GLU A 54 -1.31 -4.85 -15.03
CA GLU A 54 -1.48 -3.84 -13.98
C GLU A 54 -2.65 -4.17 -13.03
N GLN A 55 -3.74 -4.78 -13.53
CA GLN A 55 -4.83 -5.27 -12.69
C GLN A 55 -4.40 -6.42 -11.77
N ILE A 56 -3.60 -7.36 -12.27
CA ILE A 56 -3.04 -8.45 -11.46
C ILE A 56 -2.15 -7.87 -10.36
N LYS A 57 -1.23 -6.96 -10.73
CA LYS A 57 -0.35 -6.26 -9.77
C LYS A 57 -1.15 -5.57 -8.67
N LEU A 58 -2.20 -4.81 -9.03
CA LEU A 58 -3.07 -4.16 -8.05
C LEU A 58 -3.73 -5.15 -7.10
N SER A 59 -4.26 -6.27 -7.63
CA SER A 59 -4.88 -7.32 -6.83
C SER A 59 -3.88 -7.94 -5.84
N THR A 60 -2.67 -8.27 -6.31
CA THR A 60 -1.60 -8.82 -5.49
C THR A 60 -1.17 -7.86 -4.37
N ILE A 61 -1.04 -6.57 -4.65
CA ILE A 61 -0.70 -5.56 -3.64
C ILE A 61 -1.79 -5.46 -2.57
N LYS A 62 -3.07 -5.46 -2.98
CA LYS A 62 -4.20 -5.46 -2.03
C LYS A 62 -4.19 -6.71 -1.15
N HIS A 63 -3.92 -7.88 -1.73
CA HIS A 63 -3.81 -9.12 -0.98
C HIS A 63 -2.66 -9.09 0.04
N ALA A 64 -1.47 -8.62 -0.36
CA ALA A 64 -0.33 -8.47 0.54
C ALA A 64 -0.63 -7.50 1.70
N ARG A 65 -1.38 -6.43 1.41
CA ARG A 65 -1.89 -5.49 2.42
C ARG A 65 -2.78 -6.21 3.44
N ASP A 66 -3.69 -7.07 3.02
CA ASP A 66 -4.55 -7.83 3.93
C ASP A 66 -3.76 -8.82 4.81
N ILE A 67 -2.77 -9.50 4.23
CA ILE A 67 -1.86 -10.39 4.99
C ILE A 67 -1.12 -9.59 6.08
N PHE A 68 -0.58 -8.43 5.74
CA PHE A 68 0.11 -7.57 6.71
C PHE A 68 -0.83 -7.16 7.85
N ASN A 69 -2.05 -6.71 7.54
CA ASN A 69 -3.03 -6.33 8.55
C ASN A 69 -3.38 -7.49 9.49
N MET A 70 -3.49 -8.71 8.96
CA MET A 70 -3.70 -9.91 9.77
C MET A 70 -2.54 -10.15 10.73
N ALA A 71 -1.30 -10.12 10.24
CA ALA A 71 -0.10 -10.30 11.06
C ALA A 71 0.01 -9.22 12.15
N TYR A 72 -0.22 -7.97 11.77
CA TYR A 72 -0.22 -6.83 12.68
C TYR A 72 -1.27 -6.96 13.78
N THR A 73 -2.50 -7.34 13.41
CA THR A 73 -3.60 -7.55 14.36
C THR A 73 -3.29 -8.66 15.35
N ARG A 74 -2.69 -9.76 14.89
CA ARG A 74 -2.26 -10.86 15.77
C ARG A 74 -1.16 -10.43 16.74
N ALA A 75 -0.22 -9.60 16.30
CA ALA A 75 0.91 -9.16 17.12
C ALA A 75 0.53 -8.08 18.14
N THR A 76 -0.38 -7.17 17.79
CA THR A 76 -0.63 -5.94 18.55
C THR A 76 -2.03 -5.87 19.17
N GLY A 77 -2.97 -6.72 18.73
CA GLY A 77 -4.39 -6.63 19.06
C GLY A 77 -5.12 -5.47 18.37
N LYS A 78 -4.45 -4.71 17.49
CA LYS A 78 -4.98 -3.52 16.79
C LYS A 78 -4.90 -3.73 15.27
N ARG A 79 -5.74 -3.07 14.49
CA ARG A 79 -5.58 -3.05 13.02
C ARG A 79 -4.40 -2.17 12.61
N SER A 80 -3.73 -2.51 11.50
CA SER A 80 -2.56 -1.75 11.01
C SER A 80 -2.92 -0.38 10.43
N TRP A 81 -4.17 -0.19 10.06
CA TRP A 81 -4.77 1.11 9.74
C TRP A 81 -6.25 1.07 10.12
N ASN A 82 -6.81 2.23 10.41
CA ASN A 82 -8.27 2.37 10.50
C ASN A 82 -8.83 2.22 9.08
N ASN A 83 -9.95 1.51 8.94
CA ASN A 83 -10.73 1.59 7.71
C ASN A 83 -11.19 3.05 7.61
N GLU A 84 -10.68 3.80 6.65
CA GLU A 84 -11.35 5.01 6.17
C GLU A 84 -12.76 4.65 5.68
#